data_AF-A0AAF0CU79-F1
#
_entry.id   AF-A0AAF0CU79-F1
#
_cell.length_a   1.000
_cell.length_b   1.000
_cell.length_c   1.000
_cell.angle_alpha   90.00
_cell.angle_beta   90.00
_cell.angle_gamma   90.00
#
_symmetry.space_group_name_H-M   'P 1'
#
loop_
_entity.id
_entity.type
_entity.pdbx_description
1 polymer ?
#
loop_
_entity_poly.entity_id
_entity_poly.type
_entity_poly.pdbx_seq_one_letter_code
_entity_poly.pdbx_strand_id
1 'polypeptide(L)'
;MKLFMTWLEGSFAPAMQELTKRPWISAVSSSMQKLIPFILTGSMVFFYNVFRSYLDFLPDFGKLADYTFGMIGLITAFMVTNQAMEKLKHPGYTVSASLVSVSVFLMYCNPDVTDGIMTVQFERLGPTGILVGMIAGLFVALIFHHYGNLNFLKESDIPDFLVEWIHNIIPIAISIGFSAILIFRFNMDIFDLIIKLFSPLQNFGQTLPGFILLCFIPTFLYTLGISSWLFGPVSTPIYMAGINANIAAVQAGHAATNIVTSETVFTAALITMGGMGSTLVLNILMMRSKSVKLRTIGKICIGPSIFNINEPIMFSGPVVMNPLLMVPTWVNTIVGLLIIWFGMRWGLLNIPSKMIQVGQIPAPFSSVMITEDWRAVIFYIVLFILYWLICLPFFRVYEKQVLAEEVALTEGVA
;
A
#
# COMPACT_ATOMS: atom_id res chain seq x y z
N MET A 1 -27.17 -3.10 -15.61
CA MET A 1 -26.80 -1.98 -14.71
C MET A 1 -27.70 -1.89 -13.46
N LYS A 2 -29.04 -1.80 -13.58
CA LYS A 2 -29.95 -1.66 -12.42
C LYS A 2 -29.78 -2.77 -11.37
N LEU A 3 -29.78 -4.05 -11.80
CA LEU A 3 -29.63 -5.20 -10.91
C LEU A 3 -28.27 -5.22 -10.18
N PHE A 4 -27.18 -4.87 -10.89
CA PHE A 4 -25.86 -4.73 -10.30
C PHE A 4 -25.81 -3.63 -9.24
N MET A 5 -26.38 -2.46 -9.52
CA MET A 5 -26.44 -1.36 -8.54
C MET A 5 -27.31 -1.72 -7.33
N THR A 6 -28.43 -2.43 -7.53
CA THR A 6 -29.27 -2.91 -6.43
C THR A 6 -28.51 -3.89 -5.54
N TRP A 7 -27.77 -4.83 -6.10
CA TRP A 7 -26.91 -5.74 -5.33
C TRP A 7 -25.78 -5.00 -4.61
N LEU A 8 -25.12 -4.07 -5.30
CA LEU A 8 -23.98 -3.32 -4.78
C LEU A 8 -24.39 -2.47 -3.57
N GLU A 9 -25.49 -1.72 -3.69
CA GLU A 9 -26.03 -0.88 -2.61
C GLU A 9 -26.74 -1.70 -1.52
N GLY A 10 -27.51 -2.72 -1.90
CA GLY A 10 -28.41 -3.41 -0.98
C GLY A 10 -27.80 -4.59 -0.23
N SER A 11 -26.72 -5.18 -0.73
CA SER A 11 -26.13 -6.39 -0.13
C SER A 11 -24.63 -6.28 0.08
N PHE A 12 -23.88 -5.90 -0.96
CA PHE A 12 -22.43 -5.88 -0.89
C PHE A 12 -21.90 -4.80 0.06
N ALA A 13 -22.27 -3.53 -0.17
CA ALA A 13 -21.74 -2.43 0.63
C ALA A 13 -22.09 -2.54 2.14
N PRO A 14 -23.34 -2.89 2.55
CA PRO A 14 -23.66 -3.12 3.95
C PRO A 14 -22.85 -4.27 4.58
N ALA A 15 -22.67 -5.38 3.87
CA ALA A 15 -21.87 -6.50 4.37
C ALA A 15 -20.40 -6.11 4.60
N MET A 16 -19.83 -5.29 3.72
CA MET A 16 -18.47 -4.77 3.87
C MET A 16 -18.35 -3.81 5.05
N GLN A 17 -19.33 -2.95 5.28
CA GLN A 17 -19.36 -2.09 6.48
C GLN A 17 -19.34 -2.93 7.75
N GLU A 18 -20.15 -3.99 7.83
CA GLU A 18 -20.19 -4.85 9.01
C GLU A 18 -18.87 -5.60 9.25
N LEU A 19 -18.19 -6.04 8.19
CA LEU A 19 -16.85 -6.61 8.28
C LEU A 19 -15.85 -5.61 8.89
N THR A 20 -15.87 -4.35 8.43
CA THR A 20 -14.93 -3.32 8.91
C THR A 20 -15.16 -2.87 10.35
N LYS A 21 -16.34 -3.14 10.93
CA LYS A 21 -16.64 -2.84 12.35
C LYS A 21 -16.00 -3.83 13.33
N ARG A 22 -15.56 -5.01 12.88
CA ARG A 22 -14.92 -6.00 13.76
C ARG A 22 -13.69 -5.37 14.45
N PRO A 23 -13.48 -5.55 15.77
CA PRO A 23 -12.46 -4.80 16.52
C PRO A 23 -11.06 -4.84 15.91
N TRP A 24 -10.59 -6.02 15.50
CA TRP A 24 -9.28 -6.21 14.87
C TRP A 24 -9.15 -5.53 13.50
N ILE A 25 -10.19 -5.64 12.66
CA ILE A 25 -10.20 -5.02 11.33
C ILE A 25 -10.33 -3.49 11.47
N SER A 26 -11.21 -3.05 12.36
CA SER A 26 -11.39 -1.64 12.71
C SER A 26 -10.11 -1.02 13.27
N ALA A 27 -9.33 -1.78 14.06
CA ALA A 27 -8.05 -1.32 14.59
C ALA A 27 -7.05 -1.03 13.46
N VAL A 28 -6.86 -1.97 12.53
CA VAL A 28 -5.97 -1.78 11.36
C VAL A 28 -6.48 -0.66 10.45
N SER A 29 -7.78 -0.60 10.18
CA SER A 29 -8.35 0.47 9.35
C SER A 29 -8.17 1.85 10.01
N SER A 30 -8.45 1.96 11.31
CA SER A 30 -8.27 3.21 12.07
C SER A 30 -6.80 3.61 12.14
N SER A 31 -5.86 2.65 12.24
CA SER A 31 -4.44 2.96 12.27
C SER A 31 -4.00 3.55 10.93
N MET A 32 -4.41 2.95 9.80
CA MET A 32 -4.11 3.50 8.47
C MET A 32 -4.61 4.93 8.29
N GLN A 33 -5.80 5.26 8.81
CA GLN A 33 -6.32 6.63 8.79
C GLN A 33 -5.46 7.60 9.61
N LYS A 34 -5.01 7.19 10.81
CA LYS A 34 -4.13 8.00 11.66
C LYS A 34 -2.72 8.19 11.08
N LEU A 35 -2.29 7.32 10.15
CA LEU A 35 -1.01 7.41 9.46
C LEU A 35 -1.00 8.39 8.27
N ILE A 36 -2.17 8.79 7.76
CA ILE A 36 -2.30 9.66 6.58
C ILE A 36 -1.39 10.90 6.65
N PRO A 37 -1.29 11.67 7.75
CA PRO A 37 -0.44 12.86 7.79
C PRO A 37 1.05 12.56 7.54
N PHE A 38 1.57 11.45 8.08
CA PHE A 38 2.96 11.03 7.88
C PHE A 38 3.21 10.57 6.43
N ILE A 39 2.27 9.81 5.89
CA ILE A 39 2.32 9.33 4.49
C ILE A 39 2.27 10.51 3.53
N LEU A 40 1.36 11.46 3.73
CA LEU A 40 1.24 12.66 2.89
C LEU A 40 2.48 13.54 2.97
N THR A 41 3.04 13.73 4.16
CA THR A 41 4.24 14.54 4.33
C THR A 41 5.41 13.99 3.51
N GLY A 42 5.66 12.67 3.57
CA GLY A 42 6.74 12.07 2.79
C GLY A 42 6.43 11.91 1.30
N SER A 43 5.22 11.50 0.92
CA SER A 43 4.86 11.31 -0.50
C SER A 43 4.81 12.61 -1.30
N MET A 44 4.51 13.74 -0.65
CA MET A 44 4.62 15.06 -1.31
C MET A 44 6.06 15.43 -1.66
N VAL A 45 7.05 14.94 -0.90
CA VAL A 45 8.47 15.08 -1.27
C VAL A 45 8.78 14.27 -2.53
N PHE A 46 8.18 13.09 -2.73
CA PHE A 46 8.35 12.35 -3.99
C PHE A 46 7.81 13.13 -5.18
N PHE A 47 6.65 13.79 -5.02
CA PHE A 47 6.10 14.65 -6.07
C PHE A 47 7.00 15.87 -6.33
N TYR A 48 7.49 16.52 -5.27
CA TYR A 48 8.47 17.60 -5.38
C TYR A 48 9.75 17.16 -6.09
N ASN A 49 10.24 15.95 -5.80
CA ASN A 49 11.46 15.40 -6.40
C ASN A 49 11.36 15.22 -7.91
N VAL A 50 10.14 15.08 -8.45
CA VAL A 50 9.95 15.07 -9.91
C VAL A 50 10.34 16.40 -10.53
N PHE A 51 10.08 17.54 -9.88
CA PHE A 51 10.52 18.84 -10.40
C PHE A 51 12.00 19.08 -10.10
N ARG A 52 12.46 18.68 -8.91
CA ARG A 52 13.87 18.79 -8.52
C ARG A 52 14.79 18.05 -9.47
N SER A 53 14.39 16.92 -10.05
CA SER A 53 15.22 16.19 -11.03
C SER A 53 15.46 16.95 -12.34
N TYR A 54 14.72 18.04 -12.60
CA TYR A 54 14.94 18.93 -13.73
C TYR A 54 15.45 20.32 -13.32
N LEU A 55 15.43 20.64 -12.02
CA LEU A 55 15.69 21.96 -11.47
C LEU A 55 16.66 21.85 -10.28
N ASP A 56 17.96 21.75 -10.58
CA ASP A 56 19.00 21.46 -9.59
C ASP A 56 19.16 22.52 -8.48
N PHE A 57 18.59 23.72 -8.64
CA PHE A 57 18.62 24.77 -7.62
C PHE A 57 17.64 24.53 -6.46
N LEU A 58 16.71 23.59 -6.62
CA LEU A 58 15.69 23.30 -5.61
C LEU A 58 16.31 22.53 -4.41
N PRO A 59 16.03 22.94 -3.15
CA PRO A 59 16.60 22.31 -1.96
C PRO A 59 16.24 20.81 -1.85
N ASP A 60 17.10 20.03 -1.21
CA ASP A 60 16.82 18.62 -0.96
C ASP A 60 15.97 18.44 0.30
N PHE A 61 14.80 17.83 0.13
CA PHE A 61 13.89 17.46 1.22
C PHE A 61 13.87 15.95 1.49
N GLY A 62 14.83 15.18 0.96
CA GLY A 62 14.92 13.74 1.16
C GLY A 62 14.87 13.33 2.64
N LYS A 63 15.53 14.09 3.53
CA LYS A 63 15.47 13.82 4.97
C LYS A 63 14.08 14.01 5.58
N LEU A 64 13.26 14.91 5.04
CA LEU A 64 11.86 15.01 5.46
C LEU A 64 11.09 13.73 5.07
N ALA A 65 11.33 13.17 3.89
CA ALA A 65 10.72 11.91 3.47
C ALA A 65 11.22 10.72 4.29
N ASP A 66 12.54 10.63 4.53
CA ASP A 66 13.19 9.56 5.30
C ASP A 66 12.57 9.43 6.71
N TYR A 67 12.38 10.54 7.41
CA TYR A 67 11.86 10.55 8.79
C TYR A 67 10.33 10.72 8.89
N THR A 68 9.61 10.61 7.78
CA THR A 68 8.13 10.55 7.77
C THR A 68 7.66 9.25 7.14
N PHE A 69 7.55 9.19 5.81
CA PHE A 69 7.16 7.98 5.11
C PHE A 69 8.23 6.88 5.18
N GLY A 70 9.51 7.24 5.26
CA GLY A 70 10.61 6.30 5.44
C GLY A 70 10.68 5.61 6.81
N MET A 71 9.86 6.04 7.79
CA MET A 71 9.70 5.36 9.09
C MET A 71 8.31 4.74 9.27
N ILE A 72 7.50 4.70 8.21
CA ILE A 72 6.08 4.38 8.35
C ILE A 72 5.81 2.94 8.81
N GLY A 73 6.72 1.98 8.56
CA GLY A 73 6.62 0.62 9.09
C GLY A 73 6.71 0.59 10.62
N LEU A 74 7.65 1.35 11.18
CA LEU A 74 7.80 1.54 12.63
C LEU A 74 6.55 2.19 13.24
N ILE A 75 6.09 3.31 12.64
CA ILE A 75 4.92 4.04 13.12
C ILE A 75 3.65 3.17 13.00
N THR A 76 3.58 2.31 11.97
CA THR A 76 2.50 1.34 11.80
C THR A 76 2.46 0.33 12.95
N ALA A 77 3.61 -0.20 13.38
CA ALA A 77 3.67 -1.13 14.50
C ALA A 77 3.06 -0.52 15.77
N PHE A 78 3.44 0.72 16.09
CA PHE A 78 2.88 1.48 17.19
C PHE A 78 1.37 1.69 17.01
N MET A 79 0.96 2.24 15.87
CA MET A 79 -0.42 2.70 15.67
C MET A 79 -1.41 1.53 15.59
N VAL A 80 -1.03 0.40 15.00
CA VAL A 80 -1.87 -0.81 14.96
C VAL A 80 -2.12 -1.34 16.37
N THR A 81 -1.08 -1.43 17.21
CA THR A 81 -1.25 -1.86 18.61
C THR A 81 -2.10 -0.88 19.41
N ASN A 82 -1.84 0.42 19.24
CA ASN A 82 -2.57 1.48 19.94
C ASN A 82 -4.08 1.38 19.64
N GLN A 83 -4.44 1.32 18.35
CA GLN A 83 -5.83 1.17 17.94
C GLN A 83 -6.42 -0.17 18.37
N ALA A 84 -5.65 -1.25 18.35
CA ALA A 84 -6.14 -2.55 18.82
C ALA A 84 -6.50 -2.50 20.31
N MET A 85 -5.65 -1.91 21.15
CA MET A 85 -5.92 -1.75 22.59
C MET A 85 -7.16 -0.89 22.86
N GLU A 86 -7.34 0.21 22.13
CA GLU A 86 -8.57 1.02 22.22
C GLU A 86 -9.82 0.19 21.84
N LYS A 87 -9.81 -0.46 20.66
CA LYS A 87 -10.97 -1.20 20.13
C LYS A 87 -11.28 -2.47 20.92
N LEU A 88 -10.28 -3.07 21.57
CA LEU A 88 -10.42 -4.24 22.44
C LEU A 88 -10.72 -3.88 23.90
N LYS A 89 -10.95 -2.59 24.19
CA LYS A 89 -11.33 -2.08 25.53
C LYS A 89 -10.24 -2.23 26.60
N HIS A 90 -8.98 -2.06 26.20
CA HIS A 90 -7.83 -2.01 27.11
C HIS A 90 -7.09 -0.65 27.02
N PRO A 91 -7.75 0.49 27.34
CA PRO A 91 -7.15 1.82 27.21
C PRO A 91 -5.85 2.00 28.01
N GLY A 92 -5.72 1.32 29.16
CA GLY A 92 -4.51 1.36 30.00
C GLY A 92 -3.26 0.78 29.35
N TYR A 93 -3.40 -0.09 28.34
CA TYR A 93 -2.27 -0.68 27.62
C TYR A 93 -1.95 0.01 26.29
N THR A 94 -2.68 1.05 25.91
CA THR A 94 -2.54 1.70 24.60
C THR A 94 -1.14 2.25 24.34
N VAL A 95 -0.46 2.79 25.36
CA VAL A 95 0.90 3.31 25.23
C VAL A 95 1.93 2.20 25.44
N SER A 96 1.85 1.46 26.55
CA SER A 96 2.85 0.45 26.91
C SER A 96 2.95 -0.66 25.86
N ALA A 97 1.83 -1.24 25.42
CA ALA A 97 1.83 -2.26 24.38
C ALA A 97 2.37 -1.72 23.05
N SER A 98 2.09 -0.45 22.72
CA SER A 98 2.56 0.16 21.47
C SER A 98 4.06 0.47 21.48
N LEU A 99 4.63 0.79 22.65
CA LEU A 99 6.09 0.89 22.78
C LEU A 99 6.76 -0.49 22.64
N VAL A 100 6.12 -1.55 23.15
CA VAL A 100 6.61 -2.93 22.97
C VAL A 100 6.57 -3.36 21.51
N SER A 101 5.51 -3.01 20.77
CA SER A 101 5.41 -3.36 19.35
C SER A 101 6.48 -2.67 18.49
N VAL A 102 6.92 -1.46 18.88
CA VAL A 102 8.08 -0.80 18.29
C VAL A 102 9.35 -1.62 18.52
N SER A 103 9.60 -2.09 19.74
CA SER A 103 10.77 -2.95 20.04
C SER A 103 10.72 -4.27 19.28
N VAL A 104 9.56 -4.93 19.25
CA VAL A 104 9.35 -6.19 18.50
C VAL A 104 9.56 -5.96 17.00
N PHE A 105 9.06 -4.86 16.45
CA PHE A 105 9.26 -4.53 15.04
C PHE A 105 10.74 -4.31 14.69
N LEU A 106 11.50 -3.61 15.54
CA LEU A 106 12.95 -3.42 15.32
C LEU A 106 13.71 -4.75 15.31
N MET A 107 13.30 -5.71 16.15
CA MET A 107 13.83 -7.07 16.08
C MET A 107 13.43 -7.77 14.77
N TYR A 108 12.19 -7.60 14.32
CA TYR A 108 11.70 -8.18 13.07
C TYR A 108 12.32 -7.56 11.82
N CYS A 109 12.96 -6.39 11.94
CA CYS A 109 13.81 -5.84 10.89
C CYS A 109 15.09 -6.66 10.66
N ASN A 110 15.33 -7.70 11.47
CA ASN A 110 16.46 -8.63 11.41
C ASN A 110 17.81 -7.90 11.45
N PRO A 111 18.15 -7.27 12.59
CA PRO A 111 19.40 -6.54 12.70
C PRO A 111 20.62 -7.45 12.50
N ASP A 112 21.59 -6.97 11.73
CA ASP A 112 22.90 -7.62 11.64
C ASP A 112 23.78 -7.16 12.81
N VAL A 113 24.47 -8.10 13.45
CA VAL A 113 25.35 -7.83 14.59
C VAL A 113 26.77 -8.18 14.19
N THR A 114 27.51 -7.15 13.78
CA THR A 114 28.93 -7.27 13.40
C THR A 114 29.76 -6.43 14.38
N ASP A 115 30.79 -7.04 14.99
CA ASP A 115 31.68 -6.39 15.97
C ASP A 115 30.95 -5.69 17.15
N GLY A 116 29.81 -6.24 17.56
CA GLY A 116 28.97 -5.68 18.63
C GLY A 116 28.15 -4.47 18.21
N ILE A 117 28.20 -4.07 16.93
CA ILE A 117 27.35 -3.01 16.37
C ILE A 117 26.11 -3.67 15.75
N MET A 118 24.95 -3.26 16.25
CA MET A 118 23.66 -3.66 15.69
C MET A 118 23.28 -2.71 14.56
N THR A 119 23.12 -3.22 13.34
CA THR A 119 22.74 -2.43 12.17
C THR A 119 21.43 -2.94 11.59
N VAL A 120 20.54 -2.01 11.22
CA VAL A 120 19.26 -2.31 10.58
C VAL A 120 19.22 -1.60 9.24
N GLN A 121 18.78 -2.30 8.20
CA GLN A 121 18.53 -1.69 6.89
C GLN A 121 17.40 -0.67 7.01
N PHE A 122 17.70 0.60 6.76
CA PHE A 122 16.74 1.70 6.91
C PHE A 122 15.46 1.49 6.09
N GLU A 123 15.57 0.90 4.89
CA GLU A 123 14.42 0.60 4.04
C GLU A 123 13.36 -0.24 4.75
N ARG A 124 13.76 -1.20 5.60
CA ARG A 124 12.85 -2.06 6.38
C ARG A 124 12.03 -1.29 7.42
N LEU A 125 12.45 -0.09 7.82
CA LEU A 125 11.68 0.80 8.71
C LEU A 125 10.55 1.54 7.97
N GLY A 126 10.66 1.62 6.64
CA GLY A 126 9.80 2.41 5.77
C GLY A 126 8.63 1.63 5.19
N PRO A 127 8.21 1.95 3.96
CA PRO A 127 7.03 1.37 3.35
C PRO A 127 7.08 -0.16 3.21
N THR A 128 8.26 -0.73 2.92
CA THR A 128 8.44 -2.19 2.83
C THR A 128 8.16 -2.87 4.18
N GLY A 129 8.37 -2.16 5.30
CA GLY A 129 8.12 -2.64 6.65
C GLY A 129 6.68 -2.58 7.11
N ILE A 130 5.73 -1.98 6.37
CA ILE A 130 4.34 -1.80 6.84
C ILE A 130 3.70 -3.13 7.25
N LEU A 131 3.80 -4.17 6.42
CA LEU A 131 3.23 -5.49 6.75
C LEU A 131 3.87 -6.08 8.00
N VAL A 132 5.20 -6.01 8.11
CA VAL A 132 5.92 -6.52 9.28
C VAL A 132 5.58 -5.72 10.53
N GLY A 133 5.37 -4.41 10.40
CA GLY A 133 4.86 -3.52 11.44
C GLY A 133 3.45 -3.91 11.88
N MET A 134 2.54 -4.19 10.93
CA MET A 134 1.20 -4.70 11.25
C MET A 134 1.27 -6.04 11.99
N ILE A 135 2.13 -6.97 11.55
CA ILE A 135 2.32 -8.28 12.20
C ILE A 135 2.84 -8.09 13.63
N ALA A 136 3.90 -7.30 13.82
CA ALA A 136 4.42 -6.98 15.15
C ALA A 136 3.34 -6.34 16.03
N GLY A 137 2.59 -5.38 15.47
CA GLY A 137 1.57 -4.65 16.20
C GLY A 137 0.40 -5.52 16.64
N LEU A 138 -0.12 -6.37 15.75
CA LEU A 138 -1.19 -7.32 16.04
C LEU A 138 -0.73 -8.43 16.99
N PHE A 139 0.50 -8.92 16.84
CA PHE A 139 1.09 -9.92 17.71
C PHE A 139 1.16 -9.42 19.17
N VAL A 140 1.70 -8.23 19.39
CA VAL A 140 1.78 -7.64 20.73
C VAL A 140 0.38 -7.33 21.28
N ALA A 141 -0.51 -6.80 20.44
CA ALA A 141 -1.89 -6.56 20.83
C ALA A 141 -2.61 -7.85 21.29
N LEU A 142 -2.36 -8.98 20.62
CA LEU A 142 -2.94 -10.26 21.01
C LEU A 142 -2.49 -10.71 22.39
N ILE A 143 -1.19 -10.57 22.70
CA ILE A 143 -0.63 -10.93 24.02
C ILE A 143 -1.24 -10.04 25.11
N PHE A 144 -1.21 -8.72 24.93
CA PHE A 144 -1.75 -7.78 25.90
C PHE A 144 -3.27 -7.93 26.09
N HIS A 145 -4.02 -8.20 25.02
CA HIS A 145 -5.45 -8.46 25.11
C HIS A 145 -5.74 -9.73 25.92
N HIS A 146 -5.02 -10.83 25.65
CA HIS A 146 -5.20 -12.07 26.38
C HIS A 146 -4.85 -11.89 27.86
N TYR A 147 -3.72 -11.26 28.16
CA TYR A 147 -3.30 -10.97 29.53
C TYR A 147 -4.29 -10.05 30.28
N GLY A 148 -4.75 -8.98 29.62
CA GLY A 148 -5.71 -8.03 30.20
C GLY A 148 -7.05 -8.65 30.58
N ASN A 149 -7.45 -9.75 29.94
CA ASN A 149 -8.67 -10.47 30.28
C ASN A 149 -8.52 -11.42 31.47
N LEU A 150 -7.30 -11.73 31.92
CA LEU A 150 -7.07 -12.64 33.04
C LEU A 150 -7.46 -12.05 34.40
N ASN A 151 -7.66 -10.72 34.50
CA ASN A 151 -7.93 -10.00 35.76
C ASN A 151 -6.97 -10.36 36.90
N PHE A 152 -5.72 -10.71 36.55
CA PHE A 152 -4.69 -11.12 37.50
C PHE A 152 -4.46 -10.02 38.55
N LEU A 153 -4.33 -10.36 39.84
CA LEU A 153 -4.10 -9.40 40.95
C LEU A 153 -5.18 -8.33 41.18
N LYS A 154 -6.39 -8.46 40.60
CA LYS A 154 -7.46 -7.47 40.77
C LYS A 154 -7.95 -7.32 42.22
N GLU A 155 -7.83 -8.37 43.03
CA GLU A 155 -8.21 -8.40 44.45
C GLU A 155 -6.98 -8.55 45.37
N SER A 156 -5.80 -8.14 44.92
CA SER A 156 -4.58 -8.26 45.74
C SER A 156 -4.44 -7.12 46.75
N ASP A 157 -3.90 -7.41 47.93
CA ASP A 157 -3.53 -6.40 48.94
C ASP A 157 -2.25 -5.60 48.58
N ILE A 158 -1.78 -5.73 47.34
CA ILE A 158 -0.56 -5.08 46.85
C ILE A 158 -0.90 -3.64 46.45
N PRO A 159 -0.06 -2.64 46.81
CA PRO A 159 -0.24 -1.26 46.36
C PRO A 159 -0.47 -1.14 44.85
N ASP A 160 -1.44 -0.31 44.43
CA ASP A 160 -1.89 -0.19 43.03
C ASP A 160 -0.74 0.04 42.04
N PHE A 161 0.25 0.86 42.41
CA PHE A 161 1.39 1.14 41.53
C PHE A 161 2.24 -0.11 41.23
N LEU A 162 2.37 -1.04 42.18
CA LEU A 162 3.09 -2.30 41.97
C LEU A 162 2.27 -3.28 41.13
N VAL A 163 0.95 -3.29 41.31
CA VAL A 163 0.04 -4.08 40.47
C VAL A 163 0.13 -3.63 39.02
N GLU A 164 0.13 -2.32 38.76
CA GLU A 164 0.30 -1.74 37.44
C GLU A 164 1.65 -2.10 36.80
N TRP A 165 2.74 -2.12 37.58
CA TRP A 165 4.04 -2.56 37.10
C TRP A 165 4.03 -4.02 36.68
N ILE A 166 3.48 -4.90 37.52
CA ILE A 166 3.38 -6.34 37.22
C ILE A 166 2.52 -6.58 35.97
N HIS A 167 1.40 -5.84 35.85
CA HIS A 167 0.50 -5.91 34.71
C HIS A 167 1.16 -5.55 33.38
N ASN A 168 2.18 -4.71 33.41
CA ASN A 168 2.95 -4.37 32.21
C ASN A 168 4.13 -5.34 32.00
N ILE A 169 4.91 -5.66 33.05
CA ILE A 169 6.14 -6.48 32.92
C ILE A 169 5.87 -7.85 32.31
N ILE A 170 4.79 -8.53 32.71
CA ILE A 170 4.50 -9.88 32.24
C ILE A 170 4.24 -9.93 30.72
N PRO A 171 3.27 -9.19 30.16
CA PRO A 171 3.03 -9.19 28.71
C PRO A 171 4.20 -8.59 27.92
N ILE A 172 4.97 -7.65 28.47
CA ILE A 172 6.22 -7.15 27.88
C ILE A 172 7.21 -8.32 27.71
N ALA A 173 7.51 -9.04 28.80
CA ALA A 173 8.49 -10.11 28.80
C ALA A 173 8.11 -11.26 27.86
N ILE A 174 6.82 -11.60 27.80
CA ILE A 174 6.31 -12.62 26.86
C ILE A 174 6.50 -12.15 25.41
N SER A 175 6.10 -10.91 25.09
CA SER A 175 6.20 -10.37 23.73
C SER A 175 7.66 -10.31 23.25
N ILE A 176 8.53 -9.68 24.04
CA ILE A 176 9.95 -9.52 23.69
C ILE A 176 10.67 -10.87 23.71
N GLY A 177 10.46 -11.68 24.75
CA GLY A 177 11.12 -12.98 24.90
C GLY A 177 10.76 -13.94 23.77
N PHE A 178 9.49 -14.02 23.40
CA PHE A 178 9.05 -14.82 22.26
C PHE A 178 9.69 -14.34 20.95
N SER A 179 9.60 -13.04 20.65
CA SER A 179 10.23 -12.47 19.46
C SER A 179 11.75 -12.68 19.45
N ALA A 180 12.43 -12.63 20.59
CA ALA A 180 13.88 -12.82 20.70
C ALA A 180 14.28 -14.25 20.37
N ILE A 181 13.49 -15.23 20.83
CA ILE A 181 13.66 -16.63 20.48
C ILE A 181 13.47 -16.83 18.97
N LEU A 182 12.44 -16.24 18.37
CA LEU A 182 12.20 -16.35 16.93
C LEU A 182 13.36 -15.78 16.11
N ILE A 183 13.78 -14.54 16.40
CA ILE A 183 14.77 -13.84 15.57
C ILE A 183 16.20 -14.31 15.85
N PHE A 184 16.64 -14.32 17.11
CA PHE A 184 18.05 -14.54 17.43
C PHE A 184 18.39 -16.00 17.73
N ARG A 185 17.45 -16.79 18.25
CA ARG A 185 17.71 -18.22 18.51
C ARG A 185 17.43 -19.09 17.29
N PHE A 186 16.36 -18.80 16.55
CA PHE A 186 16.03 -19.54 15.33
C PHE A 186 16.49 -18.87 14.03
N ASN A 187 17.12 -17.69 14.08
CA ASN A 187 17.63 -16.96 12.92
C ASN A 187 16.55 -16.73 11.85
N MET A 188 15.31 -16.45 12.28
CA MET A 188 14.21 -16.21 11.35
C MET A 188 14.18 -14.76 10.89
N ASP A 189 14.28 -14.55 9.58
CA ASP A 189 14.01 -13.26 8.96
C ASP A 189 12.53 -13.21 8.51
N ILE A 190 11.72 -12.42 9.22
CA ILE A 190 10.29 -12.29 8.95
C ILE A 190 10.02 -11.71 7.55
N PHE A 191 10.86 -10.79 7.07
CA PHE A 191 10.74 -10.25 5.71
C PHE A 191 10.98 -11.35 4.68
N ASP A 192 12.08 -12.09 4.82
CA ASP A 192 12.43 -13.18 3.90
C ASP A 192 11.37 -14.29 3.89
N LEU A 193 10.80 -14.65 5.05
CA LEU A 193 9.70 -15.61 5.12
C LEU A 193 8.48 -15.15 4.31
N ILE A 194 8.12 -13.86 4.38
CA ILE A 194 7.02 -13.30 3.58
C ILE A 194 7.38 -13.35 2.08
N ILE A 195 8.59 -12.94 1.70
CA ILE A 195 9.04 -12.94 0.30
C ILE A 195 9.07 -14.36 -0.28
N LYS A 196 9.51 -15.36 0.51
CA LYS A 196 9.57 -16.77 0.10
C LYS A 196 8.23 -17.34 -0.31
N LEU A 197 7.11 -16.88 0.28
CA LEU A 197 5.76 -17.28 -0.14
C LEU A 197 5.48 -17.00 -1.63
N PHE A 198 6.14 -16.00 -2.20
CA PHE A 198 5.97 -15.57 -3.58
C PHE A 198 7.10 -16.05 -4.51
N SER A 199 8.12 -16.73 -3.97
CA SER A 199 9.23 -17.28 -4.76
C SER A 199 8.82 -18.19 -5.93
N PRO A 200 7.70 -18.95 -5.89
CA PRO A 200 7.27 -19.74 -7.04
C PRO A 200 7.01 -18.90 -8.31
N LEU A 201 6.71 -17.60 -8.18
CA LEU A 201 6.51 -16.71 -9.33
C LEU A 201 7.76 -16.56 -10.18
N GLN A 202 8.96 -16.75 -9.63
CA GLN A 202 10.22 -16.69 -10.38
C GLN A 202 10.22 -17.67 -11.56
N ASN A 203 9.53 -18.82 -11.43
CA ASN A 203 9.54 -19.88 -12.42
C ASN A 203 8.64 -19.59 -13.64
N PHE A 204 7.60 -18.76 -13.48
CA PHE A 204 6.61 -18.52 -14.53
C PHE A 204 6.25 -17.04 -14.70
N GLY A 205 6.99 -16.12 -14.07
CA GLY A 205 6.69 -14.69 -14.02
C GLY A 205 6.58 -14.03 -15.39
N GLN A 206 7.37 -14.49 -16.37
CA GLN A 206 7.35 -14.01 -17.76
C GLN A 206 6.15 -14.53 -18.60
N THR A 207 5.28 -15.37 -18.04
CA THR A 207 4.05 -15.86 -18.69
C THR A 207 2.85 -14.96 -18.37
N LEU A 208 1.74 -15.10 -19.10
CA LEU A 208 0.52 -14.33 -18.80
C LEU A 208 -0.01 -14.56 -17.36
N PRO A 209 -0.16 -15.81 -16.86
CA PRO A 209 -0.53 -16.03 -15.46
C PRO A 209 0.45 -15.40 -14.48
N GLY A 210 1.76 -15.49 -14.75
CA GLY A 210 2.79 -14.84 -13.96
C GLY A 210 2.60 -13.32 -13.92
N PHE A 211 2.36 -12.72 -15.08
CA PHE A 211 2.16 -11.28 -15.22
C PHE A 211 0.91 -10.78 -14.50
N ILE A 212 -0.19 -11.55 -14.57
CA ILE A 212 -1.41 -11.27 -13.80
C ILE A 212 -1.07 -11.19 -12.31
N LEU A 213 -0.37 -12.19 -11.77
CA LEU A 213 -0.02 -12.21 -10.35
C LEU A 213 0.97 -11.09 -9.97
N LEU A 214 1.94 -10.80 -10.82
CA LEU A 214 2.93 -9.73 -10.62
C LEU A 214 2.30 -8.34 -10.52
N CYS A 215 1.19 -8.09 -11.21
CA CYS A 215 0.46 -6.82 -11.09
C CYS A 215 -0.61 -6.86 -9.98
N PHE A 216 -1.32 -7.99 -9.86
CA PHE A 216 -2.46 -8.12 -8.97
C PHE A 216 -2.07 -8.22 -7.50
N ILE A 217 -1.06 -9.05 -7.14
CA ILE A 217 -0.65 -9.24 -5.75
C ILE A 217 -0.23 -7.91 -5.11
N PRO A 218 0.66 -7.09 -5.72
CA PRO A 218 1.01 -5.79 -5.15
C PRO A 218 -0.19 -4.86 -5.04
N THR A 219 -1.10 -4.84 -6.02
CA THR A 219 -2.32 -4.02 -5.96
C THR A 219 -3.20 -4.46 -4.79
N PHE A 220 -3.39 -5.77 -4.63
CA PHE A 220 -4.18 -6.34 -3.54
C PHE A 220 -3.58 -5.98 -2.16
N LEU A 221 -2.28 -6.17 -1.99
CA LEU A 221 -1.58 -5.79 -0.76
C LEU A 221 -1.71 -4.28 -0.50
N TYR A 222 -1.57 -3.46 -1.54
CA TYR A 222 -1.69 -2.01 -1.42
C TYR A 222 -3.08 -1.55 -1.00
N THR A 223 -4.12 -2.21 -1.49
CA THR A 223 -5.49 -1.95 -1.01
C THR A 223 -5.73 -2.31 0.47
N LEU A 224 -4.86 -3.12 1.07
CA LEU A 224 -4.85 -3.42 2.51
C LEU A 224 -3.95 -2.46 3.32
N GLY A 225 -3.34 -1.47 2.67
CA GLY A 225 -2.40 -0.53 3.28
C GLY A 225 -0.96 -1.01 3.28
N ILE A 226 -0.67 -2.21 2.78
CA ILE A 226 0.68 -2.78 2.69
C ILE A 226 1.37 -2.19 1.45
N SER A 227 2.55 -1.58 1.61
CA SER A 227 3.23 -1.01 0.44
C SER A 227 3.49 -2.07 -0.63
N SER A 228 3.22 -1.70 -1.88
CA SER A 228 3.59 -2.50 -3.05
C SER A 228 5.10 -2.71 -3.17
N TRP A 229 5.90 -1.87 -2.51
CA TRP A 229 7.36 -1.91 -2.53
C TRP A 229 7.90 -3.16 -1.83
N LEU A 230 7.14 -3.72 -0.88
CA LEU A 230 7.44 -5.01 -0.26
C LEU A 230 7.61 -6.12 -1.32
N PHE A 231 6.95 -5.99 -2.47
CA PHE A 231 7.00 -6.99 -3.53
C PHE A 231 8.17 -6.80 -4.51
N GLY A 232 8.97 -5.75 -4.33
CA GLY A 232 10.16 -5.46 -5.15
C GLY A 232 11.14 -6.63 -5.26
N PRO A 233 11.56 -7.28 -4.15
CA PRO A 233 12.47 -8.42 -4.18
C PRO A 233 12.01 -9.61 -5.04
N VAL A 234 10.69 -9.77 -5.22
CA VAL A 234 10.11 -10.81 -6.09
C VAL A 234 10.08 -10.34 -7.54
N SER A 235 9.56 -9.13 -7.78
CA SER A 235 9.22 -8.64 -9.12
C SER A 235 10.41 -8.06 -9.90
N THR A 236 11.32 -7.35 -9.23
CA THR A 236 12.50 -6.72 -9.84
C THR A 236 13.38 -7.70 -10.63
N PRO A 237 13.81 -8.87 -10.10
CA PRO A 237 14.64 -9.80 -10.87
C PRO A 237 13.91 -10.33 -12.11
N ILE A 238 12.60 -10.58 -12.03
CA ILE A 238 11.80 -11.03 -13.18
C ILE A 238 11.76 -9.94 -14.25
N TYR A 239 11.46 -8.71 -13.87
CA TYR A 239 11.40 -7.57 -14.79
C TYR A 239 12.77 -7.26 -15.43
N MET A 240 13.84 -7.29 -14.63
CA MET A 240 15.22 -7.09 -15.11
C MET A 240 15.63 -8.14 -16.14
N ALA A 241 15.31 -9.42 -15.90
CA ALA A 241 15.58 -10.47 -16.88
C ALA A 241 14.86 -10.19 -18.23
N GLY A 242 13.60 -9.76 -18.17
CA GLY A 242 12.80 -9.46 -19.36
C GLY A 242 13.34 -8.26 -20.17
N ILE A 243 13.62 -7.13 -19.51
CA ILE A 243 14.08 -5.93 -20.22
C ILE A 243 15.50 -6.10 -20.78
N ASN A 244 16.40 -6.78 -20.06
CA ASN A 244 17.74 -7.08 -20.55
C ASN A 244 17.70 -7.99 -21.79
N ALA A 245 16.80 -8.98 -21.81
CA ALA A 245 16.60 -9.82 -22.98
C ALA A 245 16.07 -9.02 -24.18
N ASN A 246 15.18 -8.05 -23.97
CA ASN A 246 14.70 -7.17 -25.03
C ASN A 246 15.80 -6.24 -25.56
N ILE A 247 16.61 -5.64 -24.68
CA ILE A 247 17.75 -4.79 -25.06
C ILE A 247 18.72 -5.59 -25.94
N ALA A 248 19.11 -6.79 -25.50
CA ALA A 248 20.02 -7.65 -26.25
C ALA A 248 19.44 -8.07 -27.62
N ALA A 249 18.15 -8.42 -27.67
CA ALA A 249 17.48 -8.78 -28.92
C ALA A 249 17.51 -7.63 -29.94
N VAL A 250 17.18 -6.41 -29.51
CA VAL A 250 17.20 -5.23 -30.38
C VAL A 250 18.61 -4.86 -30.82
N GLN A 251 19.61 -4.98 -29.95
CA GLN A 251 21.03 -4.78 -30.33
C GLN A 251 21.51 -5.79 -31.38
N ALA A 252 20.97 -7.00 -31.37
CA ALA A 252 21.22 -8.02 -32.38
C ALA A 252 20.37 -7.88 -33.67
N GLY A 253 19.54 -6.82 -33.78
CA GLY A 253 18.66 -6.59 -34.93
C GLY A 253 17.35 -7.40 -34.91
N HIS A 254 17.00 -8.02 -33.78
CA HIS A 254 15.73 -8.73 -33.58
C HIS A 254 14.70 -7.86 -32.85
N ALA A 255 13.42 -8.24 -32.93
CA ALA A 255 12.36 -7.54 -32.20
C ALA A 255 12.34 -7.91 -30.70
N ALA A 256 11.95 -6.96 -29.85
CA ALA A 256 11.64 -7.22 -28.44
C ALA A 256 10.42 -8.14 -28.31
N THR A 257 10.45 -9.05 -27.32
CA THR A 257 9.40 -10.08 -27.15
C THR A 257 8.90 -10.25 -25.72
N ASN A 258 9.67 -9.82 -24.72
CA ASN A 258 9.31 -9.95 -23.31
C ASN A 258 8.44 -8.76 -22.88
N ILE A 259 7.15 -9.03 -22.62
CA ILE A 259 6.18 -7.99 -22.20
C ILE A 259 6.33 -7.67 -20.71
N VAL A 260 6.72 -8.66 -19.90
CA VAL A 260 6.76 -8.56 -18.43
C VAL A 260 8.03 -7.83 -18.00
N THR A 261 7.95 -6.50 -17.99
CA THR A 261 9.04 -5.60 -17.58
C THR A 261 8.48 -4.47 -16.71
N SER A 262 9.37 -3.82 -15.94
CA SER A 262 9.00 -2.66 -15.14
C SER A 262 8.53 -1.51 -16.04
N GLU A 263 9.14 -1.41 -17.23
CA GLU A 263 8.84 -0.42 -18.23
C GLU A 263 7.41 -0.53 -18.74
N THR A 264 6.93 -1.74 -18.98
CA THR A 264 5.54 -2.00 -19.39
C THR A 264 4.56 -1.67 -18.25
N VAL A 265 4.89 -2.04 -17.00
CA VAL A 265 3.97 -1.93 -15.86
C VAL A 265 3.90 -0.50 -15.33
N PHE A 266 5.05 0.12 -15.06
CA PHE A 266 5.18 1.36 -14.33
C PHE A 266 5.58 2.53 -15.23
N THR A 267 6.59 2.37 -16.09
CA THR A 267 7.09 3.49 -16.91
C THR A 267 6.11 3.92 -17.99
N ALA A 268 5.45 2.96 -18.65
CA ALA A 268 4.44 3.27 -19.64
C ALA A 268 3.19 3.88 -19.01
N ALA A 269 2.95 3.65 -17.71
CA ALA A 269 1.81 4.17 -16.95
C ALA A 269 0.43 3.91 -17.61
N LEU A 270 0.33 2.84 -18.41
CA LEU A 270 -0.92 2.39 -19.04
C LEU A 270 -1.68 1.43 -18.11
N ILE A 271 -0.96 0.47 -17.49
CA ILE A 271 -1.52 -0.47 -16.49
C ILE A 271 -1.72 0.24 -15.15
N THR A 272 -0.80 1.13 -14.80
CA THR A 272 -0.74 1.84 -13.51
C THR A 272 -1.07 3.33 -13.70
N MET A 273 -2.17 3.61 -14.39
CA MET A 273 -2.54 4.98 -14.77
C MET A 273 -2.83 5.85 -13.54
N GLY A 274 -1.93 6.80 -13.29
CA GLY A 274 -1.90 7.61 -12.07
C GLY A 274 -1.55 6.81 -10.82
N GLY A 275 -0.76 5.76 -10.98
CA GLY A 275 -0.24 4.86 -9.94
C GLY A 275 -0.87 3.47 -9.94
N MET A 276 -0.38 2.62 -9.04
CA MET A 276 -0.85 1.23 -8.91
C MET A 276 -2.35 1.16 -8.62
N GLY A 277 -3.07 0.33 -9.37
CA GLY A 277 -4.53 0.25 -9.31
C GLY A 277 -5.29 1.21 -10.25
N SER A 278 -4.55 1.97 -11.08
CA SER A 278 -5.10 2.94 -12.03
C SER A 278 -5.99 4.00 -11.36
N THR A 279 -5.44 4.65 -10.34
CA THR A 279 -6.16 5.56 -9.44
C THR A 279 -6.49 6.94 -10.04
N LEU A 280 -5.94 7.29 -11.22
CA LEU A 280 -6.22 8.59 -11.85
C LEU A 280 -7.72 8.82 -12.07
N VAL A 281 -8.44 7.78 -12.52
CA VAL A 281 -9.88 7.90 -12.80
C VAL A 281 -10.69 8.13 -11.53
N LEU A 282 -10.33 7.47 -10.42
CA LEU A 282 -10.94 7.70 -9.11
C LEU A 282 -10.70 9.13 -8.64
N ASN A 283 -9.49 9.63 -8.82
CA ASN A 283 -9.15 11.00 -8.45
C ASN A 283 -10.01 12.03 -9.20
N ILE A 284 -10.13 11.89 -10.53
CA ILE A 284 -10.96 12.78 -11.35
C ILE A 284 -12.44 12.66 -10.98
N LEU A 285 -12.94 11.45 -10.67
CA LEU A 285 -14.29 11.25 -10.16
C LEU A 285 -14.51 12.02 -8.85
N MET A 286 -13.56 11.92 -7.91
CA MET A 286 -13.59 12.64 -6.64
C MET A 286 -13.55 14.16 -6.83
N MET A 287 -12.70 14.69 -7.71
CA MET A 287 -12.67 16.13 -8.03
C MET A 287 -14.02 16.69 -8.50
N ARG A 288 -14.84 15.83 -9.12
CA ARG A 288 -16.19 16.16 -9.63
C ARG A 288 -17.31 15.78 -8.66
N SER A 289 -16.96 15.34 -7.45
CA SER A 289 -17.91 14.89 -6.45
C SER A 289 -18.81 16.01 -5.93
N LYS A 290 -20.03 15.63 -5.54
CA LYS A 290 -20.93 16.47 -4.76
C LYS A 290 -20.47 16.63 -3.31
N SER A 291 -19.84 15.60 -2.74
CA SER A 291 -19.28 15.67 -1.38
C SER A 291 -18.14 16.68 -1.33
N VAL A 292 -18.18 17.57 -0.33
CA VAL A 292 -17.14 18.58 -0.16
C VAL A 292 -15.83 17.91 0.23
N LYS A 293 -15.89 16.88 1.09
CA LYS A 293 -14.73 16.08 1.51
C LYS A 293 -14.05 15.42 0.32
N LEU A 294 -14.78 14.63 -0.47
CA LEU A 294 -14.22 13.90 -1.62
C LEU A 294 -13.67 14.87 -2.68
N ARG A 295 -14.40 15.95 -2.97
CA ARG A 295 -13.96 16.98 -3.92
C ARG A 295 -12.67 17.66 -3.48
N THR A 296 -12.52 17.95 -2.20
CA THR A 296 -11.31 18.56 -1.65
C THR A 296 -10.13 17.61 -1.76
N ILE A 297 -10.31 16.35 -1.38
CA ILE A 297 -9.26 15.32 -1.48
C ILE A 297 -8.81 15.14 -2.93
N GLY A 298 -9.75 15.00 -3.88
CA GLY A 298 -9.41 14.84 -5.30
C GLY A 298 -8.57 16.02 -5.82
N LYS A 299 -8.97 17.26 -5.48
CA LYS A 299 -8.22 18.47 -5.89
C LYS A 299 -6.81 18.52 -5.31
N ILE A 300 -6.61 18.05 -4.08
CA ILE A 300 -5.29 18.00 -3.45
C ILE A 300 -4.41 16.92 -4.11
N CYS A 301 -4.99 15.76 -4.41
CA CYS A 301 -4.24 14.60 -4.89
C CYS A 301 -3.93 14.62 -6.39
N ILE A 302 -4.60 15.46 -7.19
CA ILE A 302 -4.49 15.41 -8.66
C ILE A 302 -3.06 15.67 -9.17
N GLY A 303 -2.32 16.57 -8.52
CA GLY A 303 -0.93 16.86 -8.86
C GLY A 303 -0.08 15.58 -8.82
N PRO A 304 0.12 14.96 -7.65
CA PRO A 304 0.83 13.68 -7.54
C PRO A 304 0.29 12.59 -8.48
N SER A 305 -1.04 12.45 -8.60
CA SER A 305 -1.64 11.39 -9.43
C SER A 305 -1.32 11.52 -10.92
N ILE A 306 -1.22 12.73 -11.47
CA ILE A 306 -0.84 12.92 -12.88
C ILE A 306 0.60 12.43 -13.15
N PHE A 307 1.46 12.50 -12.14
CA PHE A 307 2.86 12.04 -12.17
C PHE A 307 3.03 10.61 -11.65
N ASN A 308 1.93 9.83 -11.60
CA ASN A 308 1.87 8.44 -11.15
C ASN A 308 2.30 8.22 -9.69
N ILE A 309 2.22 9.25 -8.85
CA ILE A 309 2.42 9.18 -7.40
C ILE A 309 1.06 9.16 -6.73
N ASN A 310 0.72 8.02 -6.12
CA ASN A 310 -0.67 7.75 -5.74
C ASN A 310 -0.88 7.37 -4.29
N GLU A 311 0.16 7.42 -3.46
CA GLU A 311 0.02 7.33 -2.00
C GLU A 311 -1.00 8.35 -1.49
N PRO A 312 -1.02 9.62 -1.96
CA PRO A 312 -2.03 10.56 -1.51
C PRO A 312 -3.46 10.08 -1.76
N ILE A 313 -3.79 9.63 -2.97
CA ILE A 313 -5.16 9.19 -3.30
C ILE A 313 -5.49 7.82 -2.70
N MET A 314 -4.53 6.90 -2.57
CA MET A 314 -4.75 5.58 -1.99
C MET A 314 -5.10 5.67 -0.51
N PHE A 315 -4.37 6.49 0.25
CA PHE A 315 -4.57 6.63 1.69
C PHE A 315 -5.61 7.69 2.06
N SER A 316 -5.66 8.83 1.36
CA SER A 316 -6.64 9.89 1.68
C SER A 316 -7.96 9.78 0.90
N GLY A 317 -7.96 9.15 -0.28
CA GLY A 317 -9.13 8.92 -1.14
C GLY A 317 -9.86 7.61 -0.83
N PRO A 318 -9.99 7.31 0.46
CA PRO A 318 -9.68 6.05 1.14
C PRO A 318 -9.95 4.80 0.30
N VAL A 319 -8.98 4.41 -0.52
CA VAL A 319 -8.99 3.08 -1.17
C VAL A 319 -8.50 2.02 -0.18
N VAL A 320 -7.45 2.37 0.58
CA VAL A 320 -6.89 1.54 1.64
C VAL A 320 -7.96 1.20 2.67
N MET A 321 -8.14 -0.10 2.92
CA MET A 321 -9.10 -0.63 3.89
C MET A 321 -10.57 -0.25 3.62
N ASN A 322 -10.92 0.07 2.37
CA ASN A 322 -12.29 0.34 1.94
C ASN A 322 -12.76 -0.71 0.91
N PRO A 323 -13.37 -1.82 1.35
CA PRO A 323 -13.68 -2.94 0.46
C PRO A 323 -14.52 -2.58 -0.77
N LEU A 324 -15.30 -1.49 -0.71
CA LEU A 324 -16.06 -0.99 -1.85
C LEU A 324 -15.16 -0.46 -2.97
N LEU A 325 -14.11 0.29 -2.64
CA LEU A 325 -13.17 0.85 -3.61
C LEU A 325 -11.99 -0.09 -3.93
N MET A 326 -11.76 -1.12 -3.12
CA MET A 326 -10.76 -2.16 -3.40
C MET A 326 -11.13 -2.95 -4.67
N VAL A 327 -12.40 -3.32 -4.82
CA VAL A 327 -12.88 -4.10 -5.98
C VAL A 327 -12.63 -3.44 -7.34
N PRO A 328 -13.04 -2.19 -7.62
CA PRO A 328 -12.76 -1.58 -8.92
C PRO A 328 -11.26 -1.41 -9.17
N THR A 329 -10.46 -1.19 -8.11
CA THR A 329 -9.00 -1.10 -8.20
C THR A 329 -8.40 -2.42 -8.68
N TRP A 330 -8.85 -3.54 -8.13
CA TRP A 330 -8.46 -4.89 -8.53
C TRP A 330 -8.85 -5.23 -9.97
N VAL A 331 -10.08 -4.90 -10.34
CA VAL A 331 -10.60 -5.15 -11.69
C VAL A 331 -9.83 -4.30 -12.71
N ASN A 332 -9.57 -3.02 -12.41
CA ASN A 332 -8.77 -2.15 -13.28
C ASN A 332 -7.37 -2.71 -13.52
N THR A 333 -6.68 -3.19 -12.48
CA THR A 333 -5.37 -3.81 -12.63
C THR A 333 -5.41 -4.99 -13.61
N ILE A 334 -6.37 -5.90 -13.45
CA ILE A 334 -6.50 -7.09 -14.32
C ILE A 334 -6.90 -6.70 -15.75
N VAL A 335 -7.87 -5.82 -15.92
CA VAL A 335 -8.32 -5.38 -17.25
C VAL A 335 -7.20 -4.65 -17.98
N GLY A 336 -6.50 -3.77 -17.29
CA GLY A 336 -5.38 -3.00 -17.81
C GLY A 336 -4.24 -3.87 -18.32
N LEU A 337 -3.76 -4.78 -17.47
CA LEU A 337 -2.67 -5.67 -17.85
C LEU A 337 -3.05 -6.59 -19.02
N LEU A 338 -4.30 -7.07 -19.09
CA LEU A 338 -4.73 -7.96 -20.16
C LEU A 338 -4.76 -7.23 -21.51
N ILE A 339 -5.27 -6.01 -21.54
CA ILE A 339 -5.30 -5.19 -22.75
C ILE A 339 -3.88 -4.88 -23.23
N ILE A 340 -2.98 -4.53 -22.32
CA ILE A 340 -1.58 -4.28 -22.67
C ILE A 340 -0.86 -5.55 -23.12
N TRP A 341 -1.08 -6.67 -22.43
CA TRP A 341 -0.51 -7.96 -22.83
C TRP A 341 -0.90 -8.34 -24.25
N PHE A 342 -2.19 -8.35 -24.57
CA PHE A 342 -2.64 -8.71 -25.92
C PHE A 342 -2.31 -7.64 -26.97
N GLY A 343 -2.36 -6.36 -26.60
CA GLY A 343 -1.95 -5.26 -27.47
C GLY A 343 -0.49 -5.39 -27.92
N MET A 344 0.40 -5.69 -26.99
CA MET A 344 1.82 -5.91 -27.29
C MET A 344 2.06 -7.26 -27.98
N ARG A 345 1.40 -8.34 -27.52
CA ARG A 345 1.54 -9.69 -28.08
C ARG A 345 1.13 -9.77 -29.55
N TRP A 346 0.13 -8.98 -29.96
CA TRP A 346 -0.36 -8.92 -31.34
C TRP A 346 0.28 -7.80 -32.18
N GLY A 347 1.29 -7.09 -31.65
CA GLY A 347 1.99 -6.04 -32.39
C GLY A 347 1.19 -4.74 -32.60
N LEU A 348 0.09 -4.56 -31.86
CA LEU A 348 -0.71 -3.33 -31.88
C LEU A 348 -0.03 -2.20 -31.12
N LEU A 349 0.87 -2.54 -30.18
CA LEU A 349 1.71 -1.62 -29.43
C LEU A 349 3.12 -2.22 -29.31
N ASN A 350 4.14 -1.38 -29.45
CA ASN A 350 5.53 -1.83 -29.29
C ASN A 350 5.84 -2.28 -27.86
N ILE A 351 6.73 -3.27 -27.74
CA ILE A 351 7.25 -3.78 -26.46
C ILE A 351 8.47 -2.94 -26.07
N PRO A 352 8.54 -2.41 -24.83
CA PRO A 352 9.70 -1.67 -24.34
C PRO A 352 11.01 -2.47 -24.46
N SER A 353 12.05 -1.80 -24.96
CA SER A 353 13.38 -2.39 -25.19
C SER A 353 14.52 -1.49 -24.71
N LYS A 354 14.24 -0.54 -23.82
CA LYS A 354 15.20 0.42 -23.25
C LYS A 354 14.86 0.66 -21.79
N MET A 355 15.89 0.82 -20.96
CA MET A 355 15.74 1.23 -19.57
C MET A 355 15.84 2.74 -19.47
N ILE A 356 14.70 3.44 -19.44
CA ILE A 356 14.65 4.89 -19.29
C ILE A 356 13.64 5.24 -18.19
N GLN A 357 14.05 6.09 -17.24
CA GLN A 357 13.23 6.49 -16.10
C GLN A 357 12.33 7.68 -16.46
N VAL A 358 11.26 7.43 -17.22
CA VAL A 358 10.27 8.45 -17.62
C VAL A 358 8.88 8.23 -17.02
N GLY A 359 8.74 7.30 -16.07
CA GLY A 359 7.43 6.91 -15.52
C GLY A 359 6.72 8.03 -14.77
N GLN A 360 7.45 9.03 -14.29
CA GLN A 360 6.91 10.21 -13.64
C GLN A 360 6.51 11.29 -14.66
N ILE A 361 6.88 11.20 -15.94
CA ILE A 361 6.32 12.07 -16.97
C ILE A 361 4.84 11.69 -17.17
N PRO A 362 3.91 12.65 -17.21
CA PRO A 362 2.49 12.34 -17.37
C PRO A 362 2.20 11.48 -18.59
N ALA A 363 1.46 10.39 -18.40
CA ALA A 363 0.93 9.62 -19.52
C ALA A 363 -0.10 10.46 -20.30
N PRO A 364 -0.17 10.36 -21.65
CA PRO A 364 0.46 9.34 -22.49
C PRO A 364 1.90 9.64 -22.95
N PHE A 365 2.53 10.74 -22.54
CA PHE A 365 3.86 11.10 -23.04
C PHE A 365 4.92 10.08 -22.64
N SER A 366 4.95 9.68 -21.36
CA SER A 366 5.81 8.59 -20.87
C SER A 366 5.56 7.28 -21.61
N SER A 367 4.29 6.97 -21.88
CA SER A 367 3.88 5.79 -22.66
C SER A 367 4.52 5.80 -24.05
N VAL A 368 4.40 6.90 -24.80
CA VAL A 368 4.98 7.03 -26.14
C VAL A 368 6.51 7.00 -26.09
N MET A 369 7.13 7.63 -25.10
CA MET A 369 8.59 7.67 -24.95
C MET A 369 9.19 6.29 -24.69
N ILE A 370 8.56 5.48 -23.83
CA ILE A 370 9.09 4.17 -23.45
C ILE A 370 8.78 3.06 -24.47
N THR A 371 7.64 3.17 -25.17
CA THR A 371 7.28 2.23 -26.26
C THR A 371 7.86 2.65 -27.61
N GLU A 372 8.28 3.91 -27.75
CA GLU A 372 8.65 4.55 -29.02
C GLU A 372 7.53 4.43 -30.06
N ASP A 373 6.28 4.54 -29.60
CA ASP A 373 5.09 4.25 -30.40
C ASP A 373 3.93 5.20 -30.08
N TRP A 374 3.54 6.01 -31.08
CA TRP A 374 2.43 6.95 -30.94
C TRP A 374 1.08 6.26 -30.66
N ARG A 375 0.93 4.98 -31.04
CA ARG A 375 -0.28 4.20 -30.76
C ARG A 375 -0.54 4.06 -29.26
N ALA A 376 0.47 4.26 -28.41
CA ALA A 376 0.32 4.32 -26.96
C ALA A 376 -0.72 5.37 -26.51
N VAL A 377 -0.91 6.46 -27.27
CA VAL A 377 -1.95 7.47 -27.01
C VAL A 377 -3.35 6.87 -27.14
N ILE A 378 -3.56 6.00 -28.15
CA ILE A 378 -4.85 5.32 -28.35
C ILE A 378 -5.13 4.38 -27.17
N PHE A 379 -4.13 3.58 -26.78
CA PHE A 379 -4.25 2.68 -25.62
C PHE A 379 -4.54 3.46 -24.33
N TYR A 380 -3.88 4.60 -24.11
CA TYR A 380 -4.16 5.46 -22.96
C TYR A 380 -5.62 5.91 -22.92
N ILE A 381 -6.16 6.42 -24.03
CA ILE A 381 -7.56 6.88 -24.10
C ILE A 381 -8.54 5.72 -23.84
N VAL A 382 -8.32 4.57 -24.47
CA VAL A 382 -9.17 3.39 -24.31
C VAL A 382 -9.14 2.89 -22.85
N LEU A 383 -7.96 2.76 -22.28
CA LEU A 383 -7.79 2.32 -20.89
C LEU A 383 -8.39 3.31 -19.91
N PHE A 384 -8.20 4.62 -20.11
CA PHE A 384 -8.82 5.65 -19.28
C PHE A 384 -10.35 5.50 -19.24
N ILE A 385 -10.99 5.33 -20.40
CA ILE A 385 -12.44 5.14 -20.50
C ILE A 385 -12.88 3.87 -19.78
N LEU A 386 -12.18 2.76 -19.98
CA LEU A 386 -12.52 1.48 -19.34
C LEU A 386 -12.35 1.55 -17.82
N TYR A 387 -11.23 2.07 -17.33
CA TYR A 387 -10.99 2.24 -15.90
C TYR A 387 -12.04 3.15 -15.27
N TRP A 388 -12.41 4.24 -15.96
CA TRP A 388 -13.47 5.14 -15.52
C TRP A 388 -14.81 4.40 -15.39
N LEU A 389 -15.20 3.64 -16.42
CA LEU A 389 -16.47 2.90 -16.42
C LEU A 389 -16.52 1.82 -15.33
N ILE A 390 -15.40 1.15 -15.05
CA ILE A 390 -15.28 0.17 -13.97
C ILE A 390 -15.37 0.85 -12.59
N CYS A 391 -14.69 1.99 -12.40
CA CYS A 391 -14.64 2.68 -11.11
C CYS A 391 -15.95 3.42 -10.77
N LEU A 392 -16.61 4.01 -11.78
CA LEU A 392 -17.78 4.87 -11.63
C LEU A 392 -18.92 4.29 -10.77
N PRO A 393 -19.40 3.05 -10.95
CA PRO A 393 -20.52 2.54 -10.14
C PRO A 393 -20.16 2.42 -8.66
N PHE A 394 -18.96 1.93 -8.34
CA PHE A 394 -18.47 1.83 -6.96
C PHE A 394 -18.28 3.20 -6.33
N PHE A 395 -17.69 4.14 -7.07
CA PHE A 395 -17.54 5.51 -6.63
C PHE A 395 -18.89 6.17 -6.32
N ARG A 396 -19.93 5.95 -7.13
CA ARG A 396 -21.27 6.52 -6.86
C ARG A 396 -21.88 6.00 -5.56
N VAL A 397 -21.73 4.71 -5.27
CA VAL A 397 -22.19 4.15 -4.00
C VAL A 397 -21.40 4.73 -2.84
N TYR A 398 -20.08 4.86 -3.00
CA TYR A 398 -19.22 5.45 -1.98
C TYR A 398 -19.54 6.93 -1.73
N GLU A 399 -19.70 7.74 -2.79
CA GLU A 399 -20.08 9.14 -2.70
C GLU A 399 -21.40 9.31 -1.94
N LYS A 400 -22.39 8.46 -2.20
CA LYS A 400 -23.68 8.47 -1.48
C LYS A 400 -23.51 8.20 0.01
N GLN A 401 -22.62 7.28 0.39
CA GLN A 401 -22.31 7.01 1.80
C GLN A 401 -21.66 8.23 2.47
N VAL A 402 -20.65 8.82 1.83
CA VAL A 402 -19.96 10.01 2.37
C VAL A 402 -20.87 11.22 2.47
N LEU A 403 -21.76 11.44 1.48
CA LEU A 403 -22.76 12.50 1.55
C LEU A 403 -23.73 12.31 2.73
N ALA A 404 -24.17 11.07 2.99
CA ALA A 404 -25.03 10.79 4.13
C ALA A 404 -24.31 11.07 5.47
N GLU A 405 -23.02 10.75 5.57
CA GLU A 405 -22.17 11.10 6.73
C GLU A 405 -22.03 12.62 6.88
N GLU A 406 -21.80 13.36 5.79
CA GLU A 406 -21.70 14.83 5.81
C GLU A 406 -23.00 15.49 6.31
N VAL A 407 -24.16 15.00 5.84
CA VAL A 407 -25.48 15.51 6.27
C VAL A 407 -25.73 15.23 7.74
N ALA A 408 -25.49 13.99 8.20
CA ALA A 408 -25.67 13.62 9.60
C ALA A 408 -24.80 14.44 10.55
N LEU A 409 -23.58 14.81 10.13
CA LEU A 409 -22.69 15.68 10.90
C LEU A 409 -23.22 17.12 10.98
N THR A 410 -23.80 17.65 9.90
CA THR A 410 -24.40 18.99 9.92
C THR A 410 -25.69 19.06 10.73
N GLU A 411 -26.49 17.98 10.74
CA GLU A 411 -27.75 17.91 11.50
C GLU A 411 -27.54 17.60 12.99
N GLY A 412 -26.50 16.84 13.36
CA GLY A 412 -26.15 16.56 14.75
C GLY A 412 -25.39 17.68 15.48
N VAL A 413 -25.04 18.76 14.77
CA VAL A 413 -24.41 19.98 15.32
C VAL A 413 -25.41 21.14 15.40
N ALA A 414 -26.61 20.99 14.81
CA ALA A 414 -27.75 21.90 14.95
C ALA A 414 -28.65 21.48 16.12
#